data_AF-A0A7G9YEG7-F1
#
_entry.id   AF-A0A7G9YEG7-F1
#
_cell.length_a   1.000
_cell.length_b   1.000
_cell.length_c   1.000
_cell.angle_alpha   90.00
_cell.angle_beta   90.00
_cell.angle_gamma   90.00
#
_symmetry.space_group_name_H-M   'P 1'
#
loop_
_entity.id
_entity.type
_entity.pdbx_description
1 polymer ?
#
loop_
_entity_poly.entity_id
_entity_poly.type
_entity_poly.pdbx_seq_one_letter_code
_entity_poly.pdbx_strand_id
1 'polypeptide(L)'
;MIYETVVVVGLALIVVAIVGDKKIEVKEVKIGDLTNIQRSVIGVLGVTVLILGFWQPPSIGPLAPAPVIIPTHTPPPTITETPEPIPTSIPTETPISAPTPKPTDEIDQLPPIEWGIMKTYFDISGATLGKAEHTDVLGMVYEYDSINFIVEAKRSFYAITIFEAEFYDEDGIKVYSSFVEFDPNYDQWQAGDRSKGHAEIPSTSEMEKVRNIKISQFI
;
A
#
# COMPACT_ATOMS: atom_id res chain seq x y z
N MET A 1 26.24 -9.16 -13.55
CA MET A 1 25.35 -8.25 -14.31
C MET A 1 24.49 -7.57 -13.25
N ILE A 2 24.90 -6.38 -12.81
CA ILE A 2 24.37 -5.68 -11.64
C ILE A 2 23.55 -4.52 -12.19
N TYR A 3 22.26 -4.46 -11.89
CA TYR A 3 21.45 -3.28 -12.13
C TYR A 3 21.75 -2.28 -11.00
N GLU A 4 22.55 -1.26 -11.30
CA GLU A 4 22.62 -0.06 -10.48
C GLU A 4 21.29 0.67 -10.59
N THR A 5 20.49 0.61 -9.52
CA THR A 5 19.39 1.54 -9.29
C THR A 5 19.99 2.92 -9.13
N VAL A 6 20.00 3.69 -10.22
CA VAL A 6 20.25 5.13 -10.19
C VAL A 6 19.08 5.78 -9.46
N VAL A 7 19.20 5.90 -8.14
CA VAL A 7 18.41 6.87 -7.39
C VAL A 7 18.89 8.24 -7.87
N VAL A 8 18.17 8.80 -8.84
CA VAL A 8 18.27 10.22 -9.17
C VAL A 8 17.79 10.97 -7.94
N VAL A 9 18.69 11.21 -6.99
CA VAL A 9 18.52 12.25 -5.97
C VAL A 9 18.49 13.54 -6.77
N GLY A 10 17.27 13.96 -7.12
CA GLY A 10 17.01 15.20 -7.82
C GLY A 10 17.70 16.31 -7.06
N LEU A 11 18.78 16.82 -7.62
CA LEU A 11 19.37 18.08 -7.23
C LEU A 11 18.29 19.12 -7.49
N ALA A 12 17.48 19.43 -6.49
CA ALA A 12 16.46 20.47 -6.58
C ALA A 12 17.21 21.79 -6.74
N LEU A 13 17.43 22.20 -7.99
CA LEU A 13 17.81 23.55 -8.35
C LEU A 13 16.63 24.45 -7.99
N ILE A 14 16.64 24.96 -6.77
CA ILE A 14 15.65 25.94 -6.31
C ILE A 14 16.04 27.28 -6.93
N VAL A 15 15.44 27.58 -8.09
CA VAL A 15 15.53 28.89 -8.72
C VAL A 15 14.63 29.84 -7.94
N VAL A 16 15.21 30.58 -6.99
CA VAL A 16 14.49 31.63 -6.28
C VAL A 16 14.46 32.88 -7.16
N ALA A 17 13.32 33.17 -7.78
CA ALA A 17 13.09 34.45 -8.44
C ALA A 17 12.82 35.52 -7.36
N ILE A 18 13.83 36.33 -7.02
CA ILE A 18 13.62 37.49 -6.15
C ILE A 18 13.06 38.61 -7.02
N VAL A 19 11.78 38.92 -6.85
CA VAL A 19 11.14 40.04 -7.55
C VAL A 19 11.54 41.33 -6.85
N GLY A 20 12.68 41.89 -7.28
CA GLY A 20 13.03 43.29 -7.03
C GLY A 20 12.37 44.20 -8.05
N ASP A 21 12.27 45.49 -7.72
CA ASP A 21 11.37 46.48 -8.30
C ASP A 21 11.59 46.87 -9.78
N LYS A 22 12.24 46.01 -10.60
CA LYS A 22 12.16 45.99 -12.10
C LYS A 22 13.00 44.93 -12.82
N LYS A 23 13.62 43.95 -12.17
CA LYS A 23 14.39 42.87 -12.87
C LYS A 23 14.33 41.55 -12.10
N ILE A 24 14.04 40.46 -12.81
CA ILE A 24 14.19 39.09 -12.28
C ILE A 24 15.67 38.74 -12.39
N GLU A 25 16.33 38.55 -11.26
CA GLU A 25 17.71 38.07 -11.20
C GLU A 25 17.69 36.63 -10.66
N VAL A 26 18.13 35.67 -11.48
CA VAL A 26 18.27 34.27 -11.06
C VAL A 26 19.62 34.12 -10.40
N LYS A 27 19.64 33.83 -9.09
CA LYS A 27 20.87 33.52 -8.35
C LYS A 27 20.88 32.06 -7.93
N GLU A 28 22.00 31.40 -8.18
CA GLU A 28 22.26 30.06 -7.66
C GLU A 28 22.54 30.16 -6.15
N VAL A 29 21.74 29.50 -5.33
CA VAL A 29 21.91 29.48 -3.88
C VAL A 29 22.49 28.13 -3.48
N LYS A 30 23.70 28.13 -2.91
CA LYS A 30 24.31 26.93 -2.34
C LYS A 30 23.61 26.57 -1.03
N ILE A 31 23.12 25.33 -0.92
CA ILE A 31 22.33 24.84 0.22
C ILE A 31 23.12 24.87 1.55
N GLY A 32 24.46 24.86 1.47
CA GLY A 32 25.35 24.89 2.62
C GLY A 32 25.23 26.14 3.50
N ASP A 33 24.83 27.29 2.93
CA ASP A 33 24.85 28.58 3.64
C ASP A 33 23.48 28.98 4.23
N LEU A 34 22.47 28.12 4.11
CA LEU A 34 21.12 28.39 4.61
C LEU A 34 21.02 28.07 6.10
N THR A 35 20.52 29.03 6.89
CA THR A 35 20.13 28.80 8.28
C THR A 35 18.94 27.83 8.37
N ASN A 36 18.79 27.12 9.50
CA ASN A 36 17.69 26.15 9.70
C ASN A 36 16.29 26.75 9.43
N ILE A 37 16.08 28.03 9.77
CA ILE A 37 14.82 28.74 9.53
C ILE A 37 14.58 28.95 8.02
N GLN A 38 15.62 29.27 7.25
CA GLN A 38 15.50 29.44 5.80
C GLN A 38 15.26 28.10 5.08
N ARG A 39 15.82 27.00 5.59
CA ARG A 39 15.56 25.65 5.05
C ARG A 39 14.10 25.25 5.20
N SER A 40 13.48 25.50 6.34
CA SER A 40 12.05 25.22 6.55
C SER A 40 11.13 26.06 5.67
N VAL A 41 11.40 27.36 5.51
CA VAL A 41 10.58 28.24 4.64
C VAL A 41 10.68 27.82 3.17
N ILE A 42 11.88 27.44 2.71
CA ILE A 42 12.09 26.95 1.34
C ILE A 42 11.42 25.59 1.12
N GLY A 43 11.45 24.68 2.11
CA GLY A 43 10.74 23.40 2.04
C GLY A 43 9.23 23.58 1.84
N VAL A 44 8.61 24.49 2.60
CA VAL A 44 7.16 24.76 2.50
C VAL A 44 6.80 25.42 1.16
N LEU A 45 7.59 26.40 0.69
CA LEU A 45 7.33 27.06 -0.60
C LEU A 45 7.59 26.13 -1.80
N GLY A 46 8.63 25.30 -1.74
CA GLY A 46 8.95 24.33 -2.78
C GLY A 46 7.84 23.30 -2.99
N VAL A 47 7.30 22.76 -1.89
CA VAL A 47 6.14 21.84 -1.94
C VAL A 47 4.91 22.55 -2.49
N THR A 48 4.68 23.82 -2.12
CA THR A 48 3.51 24.59 -2.59
C THR A 48 3.56 24.85 -4.11
N VAL A 49 4.75 25.14 -4.66
CA VAL A 49 4.91 25.34 -6.12
C VAL A 49 4.78 24.03 -6.89
N LEU A 50 5.23 22.91 -6.32
CA LEU A 50 5.06 21.58 -6.92
C LEU A 50 3.58 21.18 -7.00
N ILE A 51 2.82 21.46 -5.94
CA ILE A 51 1.36 21.21 -5.90
C ILE A 51 0.61 22.12 -6.90
N LEU A 52 0.97 23.41 -7.01
CA LEU A 52 0.28 24.33 -7.92
C LEU A 52 0.70 24.17 -9.39
N GLY A 53 1.94 23.74 -9.66
CA GLY A 53 2.43 23.49 -11.01
C GLY A 53 1.87 22.21 -11.64
N PHE A 54 1.59 21.18 -10.84
CA PHE A 54 0.96 19.94 -11.30
C PHE A 54 -0.57 20.00 -11.35
N TRP A 55 -1.20 21.03 -10.77
CA TRP A 55 -2.63 21.27 -10.88
C TRP A 55 -2.97 22.30 -11.96
N GLN A 56 -2.37 22.17 -13.15
CA GLN A 56 -3.00 22.73 -14.34
C GLN A 56 -4.19 21.82 -14.67
N PRO A 57 -5.44 22.30 -14.61
CA PRO A 57 -6.57 21.49 -15.07
C PRO A 57 -6.28 21.07 -16.51
N PRO A 58 -6.51 19.79 -16.87
CA PRO A 58 -6.27 19.32 -18.23
C PRO A 58 -6.96 20.30 -19.18
N SER A 59 -6.17 20.91 -20.07
CA SER A 59 -6.68 21.84 -21.06
C SER A 59 -7.77 21.10 -21.83
N ILE A 60 -9.02 21.48 -21.61
CA ILE A 60 -10.19 20.82 -22.18
C ILE A 60 -10.07 21.02 -23.69
N GLY A 61 -9.55 20.01 -24.38
CA GLY A 61 -9.55 19.96 -25.84
C GLY A 61 -10.99 20.11 -26.37
N PRO A 62 -11.15 20.42 -27.67
CA PRO A 62 -12.47 20.55 -28.28
C PRO A 62 -13.29 19.30 -27.96
N LEU A 63 -14.43 19.51 -27.29
CA LEU A 63 -15.37 18.45 -26.92
C LEU A 63 -15.71 17.64 -28.17
N ALA A 64 -15.38 16.34 -28.15
CA ALA A 64 -15.81 15.43 -29.19
C ALA A 64 -17.35 15.46 -29.28
N PRO A 65 -17.94 15.39 -30.48
CA PRO A 65 -19.39 15.38 -30.64
C PRO A 65 -19.99 14.22 -29.84
N ALA A 66 -21.04 14.51 -29.08
CA ALA A 66 -21.73 13.54 -28.24
C ALA A 66 -22.16 12.32 -29.08
N PRO A 67 -21.94 11.08 -28.57
CA PRO A 67 -22.38 9.89 -29.27
C PRO A 67 -23.91 9.89 -29.42
N VAL A 68 -24.38 9.67 -30.64
CA VAL A 68 -25.81 9.50 -30.93
C VAL A 68 -26.26 8.19 -30.29
N ILE A 69 -27.06 8.29 -29.23
CA ILE A 69 -27.66 7.11 -28.59
C ILE A 69 -28.74 6.57 -29.52
N ILE A 70 -28.46 5.44 -30.16
CA ILE A 70 -29.45 4.69 -30.92
C ILE A 70 -30.28 3.90 -29.89
N PRO A 71 -31.63 4.03 -29.89
CA PRO A 71 -32.47 3.31 -28.94
C PRO A 71 -32.27 1.81 -29.12
N THR A 72 -31.77 1.16 -28.06
CA THR A 72 -31.59 -0.29 -28.01
C THR A 72 -32.95 -0.94 -27.86
N HIS A 73 -33.31 -1.82 -28.80
CA HIS A 73 -34.55 -2.59 -28.73
C HIS A 73 -34.53 -3.50 -27.49
N THR A 74 -35.46 -3.26 -26.57
CA THR A 74 -35.70 -4.14 -25.41
C THR A 74 -36.12 -5.52 -25.92
N PRO A 75 -35.41 -6.61 -25.55
CA PRO A 75 -35.82 -7.95 -25.94
C PRO A 75 -37.16 -8.34 -25.31
N PRO A 76 -37.97 -9.16 -26.00
CA PRO A 76 -39.26 -9.63 -25.49
C PRO A 76 -39.09 -10.52 -24.25
N PRO A 77 -40.10 -10.59 -23.37
CA PRO A 77 -40.05 -11.39 -22.14
C PRO A 77 -39.84 -12.87 -22.46
N THR A 78 -38.83 -13.45 -21.81
CA THR A 78 -38.52 -14.88 -21.89
C THR A 78 -39.60 -15.68 -21.18
N ILE A 79 -40.18 -16.67 -21.87
CA ILE A 79 -41.13 -17.61 -21.31
C ILE A 79 -40.41 -18.49 -20.28
N THR A 80 -40.89 -18.49 -19.05
CA THR A 80 -40.42 -19.37 -17.97
C THR A 80 -40.91 -20.78 -18.25
N GLU A 81 -40.02 -21.71 -18.55
CA GLU A 81 -40.37 -23.13 -18.68
C GLU A 81 -40.64 -23.76 -17.31
N THR A 82 -41.64 -24.65 -17.32
CA THR A 82 -42.06 -25.50 -16.19
C THR A 82 -40.89 -26.38 -15.71
N PRO A 83 -40.66 -26.51 -14.39
CA PRO A 83 -39.59 -27.35 -13.87
C PRO A 83 -39.77 -28.82 -14.25
N GLU A 84 -38.74 -29.38 -14.88
CA GLU A 84 -38.59 -30.80 -15.18
C GLU A 84 -38.45 -31.61 -13.86
N PRO A 85 -39.00 -32.84 -13.77
CA PRO A 85 -38.93 -33.64 -12.54
C PRO A 85 -37.49 -33.89 -12.09
N ILE A 86 -37.28 -33.67 -10.79
CA ILE A 86 -35.99 -33.86 -10.11
C ILE A 86 -35.56 -35.33 -10.24
N PRO A 87 -34.37 -35.63 -10.82
CA PRO A 87 -33.82 -36.97 -10.79
C PRO A 87 -33.46 -37.35 -9.35
N THR A 88 -33.94 -38.51 -8.92
CA THR A 88 -33.56 -39.12 -7.64
C THR A 88 -32.06 -39.35 -7.61
N SER A 89 -31.35 -38.56 -6.80
CA SER A 89 -29.90 -38.65 -6.63
C SER A 89 -29.50 -40.00 -6.03
N ILE A 90 -28.67 -40.75 -6.75
CA ILE A 90 -27.90 -41.87 -6.21
C ILE A 90 -26.98 -41.29 -5.12
N PRO A 91 -26.84 -41.92 -3.94
CA PRO A 91 -25.94 -41.44 -2.90
C PRO A 91 -24.51 -41.39 -3.43
N THR A 92 -24.04 -40.18 -3.74
CA THR A 92 -22.63 -39.92 -3.99
C THR A 92 -21.87 -40.24 -2.71
N GLU A 93 -20.92 -41.17 -2.79
CA GLU A 93 -20.05 -41.49 -1.68
C GLU A 93 -19.40 -40.20 -1.17
N THR A 94 -19.65 -39.88 0.09
CA THR A 94 -19.07 -38.72 0.75
C THR A 94 -17.55 -38.83 0.61
N PRO A 95 -16.87 -37.89 -0.06
CA PRO A 95 -15.43 -37.94 -0.18
C PRO A 95 -14.86 -37.97 1.24
N ILE A 96 -14.12 -39.04 1.55
CA ILE A 96 -13.33 -39.12 2.78
C ILE A 96 -12.45 -37.88 2.78
N SER A 97 -12.72 -36.96 3.71
CA SER A 97 -11.93 -35.75 3.86
C SER A 97 -10.48 -36.18 4.06
N ALA A 98 -9.62 -35.83 3.10
CA ALA A 98 -8.18 -35.97 3.29
C ALA A 98 -7.83 -35.32 4.63
N PRO A 99 -6.98 -35.94 5.46
CA PRO A 99 -6.61 -35.37 6.74
C PRO A 99 -6.12 -33.94 6.48
N THR A 100 -6.82 -32.96 7.06
CA THR A 100 -6.38 -31.57 7.06
C THR A 100 -4.94 -31.58 7.57
N PRO A 101 -3.96 -31.09 6.79
CA PRO A 101 -2.58 -31.07 7.23
C PRO A 101 -2.57 -30.36 8.59
N LYS A 102 -2.09 -31.06 9.61
CA LYS A 102 -1.91 -30.49 10.94
C LYS A 102 -1.05 -29.24 10.73
N PRO A 103 -1.46 -28.04 11.21
CA PRO A 103 -0.62 -26.86 11.15
C PRO A 103 0.72 -27.23 11.76
N THR A 104 1.77 -27.25 10.94
CA THR A 104 3.12 -27.31 11.47
C THR A 104 3.25 -26.07 12.35
N ASP A 105 3.66 -26.27 13.61
CA ASP A 105 3.82 -25.23 14.62
C ASP A 105 4.95 -24.25 14.21
N GLU A 106 4.76 -23.50 13.12
CA GLU A 106 5.73 -22.60 12.51
C GLU A 106 5.69 -21.20 13.13
N ILE A 107 4.79 -20.98 14.10
CA ILE A 107 4.64 -19.71 14.83
C ILE A 107 5.90 -19.40 15.66
N ASP A 108 6.69 -20.42 16.04
CA ASP A 108 7.98 -20.22 16.74
C ASP A 108 9.11 -19.68 15.84
N GLN A 109 8.89 -19.50 14.53
CA GLN A 109 9.93 -19.03 13.61
C GLN A 109 9.93 -17.52 13.37
N LEU A 110 8.89 -16.78 13.79
CA LEU A 110 8.90 -15.34 13.60
C LEU A 110 9.89 -14.67 14.57
N PRO A 111 10.82 -13.84 14.05
CA PRO A 111 11.58 -12.94 14.89
C PRO A 111 10.62 -12.05 15.72
N PRO A 112 11.05 -11.57 16.90
CA PRO A 112 10.26 -10.62 17.67
C PRO A 112 9.83 -9.42 16.79
N ILE A 113 8.55 -9.04 16.92
CA ILE A 113 7.98 -7.92 16.18
C ILE A 113 7.70 -6.75 17.13
N GLU A 114 8.41 -5.65 16.91
CA GLU A 114 8.21 -4.38 17.56
C GLU A 114 7.16 -3.54 16.82
N TRP A 115 5.90 -3.67 17.21
CA TRP A 115 4.78 -2.95 16.58
C TRP A 115 4.78 -1.42 16.73
N GLY A 116 5.72 -0.86 17.49
CA GLY A 116 5.91 0.60 17.61
C GLY A 116 4.62 1.41 17.86
N ILE A 117 4.47 2.49 17.09
CA ILE A 117 3.33 3.41 17.19
C ILE A 117 2.01 2.79 16.73
N MET A 118 2.04 1.71 15.95
CA MET A 118 0.85 1.02 15.44
C MET A 118 -0.07 0.54 16.58
N LYS A 119 0.50 0.11 17.71
CA LYS A 119 -0.23 -0.26 18.94
C LYS A 119 -1.05 0.88 19.56
N THR A 120 -0.76 2.12 19.20
CA THR A 120 -1.54 3.31 19.62
C THR A 120 -2.86 3.39 18.88
N TYR A 121 -2.93 2.84 17.66
CA TYR A 121 -4.11 2.87 16.80
C TYR A 121 -4.86 1.54 16.82
N PHE A 122 -4.14 0.42 16.98
CA PHE A 122 -4.71 -0.92 16.85
C PHE A 122 -4.40 -1.81 18.05
N ASP A 123 -5.33 -2.73 18.34
CA ASP A 123 -5.03 -4.00 18.98
C ASP A 123 -4.61 -5.00 17.90
N ILE A 124 -3.46 -5.66 18.10
CA ILE A 124 -2.80 -6.48 17.10
C ILE A 124 -2.72 -7.91 17.61
N SER A 125 -3.09 -8.88 16.79
CA SER A 125 -3.15 -10.29 17.15
C SER A 125 -2.91 -11.21 15.95
N GLY A 126 -2.71 -12.51 16.20
CA GLY A 126 -2.69 -13.52 15.15
C GLY A 126 -1.56 -13.35 14.13
N ALA A 127 -0.38 -12.88 14.56
CA ALA A 127 0.77 -12.74 13.67
C ALA A 127 1.30 -14.13 13.24
N THR A 128 1.37 -14.37 11.94
CA THR A 128 1.81 -15.63 11.34
C THR A 128 2.58 -15.38 10.04
N LEU A 129 3.54 -16.23 9.71
CA LEU A 129 4.06 -16.30 8.35
C LEU A 129 3.02 -16.95 7.44
N GLY A 130 2.94 -16.47 6.20
CA GLY A 130 2.03 -17.01 5.22
C GLY A 130 2.24 -16.33 3.88
N LYS A 131 1.19 -16.35 3.07
CA LYS A 131 1.17 -15.73 1.75
C LYS A 131 0.10 -14.66 1.68
N ALA A 132 0.39 -13.59 0.96
CA ALA A 132 -0.56 -12.55 0.62
C ALA A 132 -0.67 -12.47 -0.90
N GLU A 133 -1.85 -12.04 -1.35
CA GLU A 133 -2.12 -11.79 -2.76
C GLU A 133 -2.24 -10.28 -2.96
N HIS A 134 -1.60 -9.76 -4.00
CA HIS A 134 -1.79 -8.39 -4.46
C HIS A 134 -2.27 -8.40 -5.90
N THR A 135 -3.35 -7.67 -6.16
CA THR A 135 -3.86 -7.47 -7.52
C THR A 135 -3.42 -6.10 -8.00
N ASP A 136 -2.60 -6.05 -9.05
CA ASP A 136 -2.13 -4.78 -9.60
C ASP A 136 -3.23 -4.03 -10.39
N VAL A 137 -2.88 -2.85 -10.90
CA VAL A 137 -3.79 -2.01 -11.70
C VAL A 137 -4.24 -2.64 -13.03
N LEU A 138 -3.58 -3.71 -13.48
CA LEU A 138 -3.94 -4.46 -14.69
C LEU A 138 -4.77 -5.71 -14.37
N GLY A 139 -5.05 -5.99 -13.09
CA GLY A 139 -5.77 -7.18 -12.64
C GLY A 139 -4.90 -8.43 -12.52
N MET A 140 -3.57 -8.28 -12.58
CA MET A 140 -2.64 -9.40 -12.38
C MET A 140 -2.49 -9.68 -10.89
N VAL A 141 -2.71 -10.93 -10.50
CA VAL A 141 -2.57 -11.39 -9.11
C VAL A 141 -1.15 -11.91 -8.88
N TYR A 142 -0.47 -11.34 -7.89
CA TYR A 142 0.85 -11.77 -7.44
C TYR A 142 0.73 -12.34 -6.03
N GLU A 143 1.34 -13.50 -5.82
CA GLU A 143 1.46 -14.11 -4.51
C GLU A 143 2.87 -13.89 -3.97
N TYR A 144 2.98 -13.43 -2.73
CA TYR A 144 4.26 -13.21 -2.06
C TYR A 144 4.21 -13.67 -0.61
N ASP A 145 5.36 -14.05 -0.07
CA ASP A 145 5.48 -14.41 1.33
C ASP A 145 5.31 -13.15 2.19
N SER A 146 4.59 -13.28 3.31
CA SER A 146 4.23 -12.14 4.14
C SER A 146 4.07 -12.51 5.61
N ILE A 147 4.28 -11.51 6.47
CA ILE A 147 3.78 -11.54 7.84
C ILE A 147 2.32 -11.12 7.79
N ASN A 148 1.42 -12.03 8.12
CA ASN A 148 0.00 -11.78 8.20
C ASN A 148 -0.38 -11.55 9.67
N PHE A 149 -1.26 -10.61 9.96
CA PHE A 149 -1.75 -10.35 11.31
C PHE A 149 -3.15 -9.74 11.26
N ILE A 150 -3.83 -9.73 12.39
CA ILE A 150 -5.15 -9.11 12.54
C ILE A 150 -5.00 -7.83 13.35
N VAL A 151 -5.61 -6.77 12.85
CA VAL A 151 -5.73 -5.49 13.57
C VAL A 151 -7.19 -5.21 13.92
N GLU A 152 -7.39 -4.58 15.07
CA GLU A 152 -8.67 -4.02 15.49
C GLU A 152 -8.46 -2.57 15.91
N ALA A 153 -9.15 -1.63 15.28
CA ALA A 153 -8.96 -0.21 15.55
C ALA A 153 -9.50 0.17 16.95
N LYS A 154 -8.68 0.85 17.74
CA LYS A 154 -9.02 1.29 19.11
C LYS A 154 -9.95 2.49 19.16
N ARG A 155 -9.95 3.28 18.08
CA ARG A 155 -10.65 4.57 17.97
C ARG A 155 -10.90 4.88 16.50
N SER A 156 -11.77 5.85 16.25
CA SER A 156 -12.00 6.35 14.90
C SER A 156 -10.88 7.30 14.45
N PHE A 157 -10.40 7.14 13.21
CA PHE A 157 -9.40 8.03 12.59
C PHE A 157 -9.44 7.92 11.07
N TYR A 158 -8.90 8.93 10.38
CA TYR A 158 -8.70 8.91 8.93
C TYR A 158 -7.40 8.21 8.56
N ALA A 159 -7.44 7.31 7.59
CA ALA A 159 -6.35 6.42 7.22
C ALA A 159 -5.30 7.08 6.31
N ILE A 160 -4.71 8.19 6.77
CA ILE A 160 -3.51 8.76 6.14
C ILE A 160 -2.24 8.12 6.73
N THR A 161 -2.39 7.23 7.72
CA THR A 161 -1.25 6.63 8.41
C THR A 161 -0.74 5.44 7.62
N ILE A 162 0.40 5.62 6.96
CA ILE A 162 1.15 4.55 6.30
C ILE A 162 2.12 3.97 7.33
N PHE A 163 2.18 2.65 7.42
CA PHE A 163 3.16 1.94 8.26
C PHE A 163 4.17 1.23 7.38
N GLU A 164 5.41 1.18 7.83
CA GLU A 164 6.51 0.46 7.18
C GLU A 164 7.00 -0.64 8.13
N ALA A 165 7.17 -1.85 7.59
CA ALA A 165 7.85 -2.96 8.24
C ALA A 165 9.34 -2.88 7.89
N GLU A 166 10.19 -2.68 8.88
CA GLU A 166 11.64 -2.63 8.76
C GLU A 166 12.24 -3.92 9.34
N PHE A 167 13.08 -4.59 8.56
CA PHE A 167 13.70 -5.87 8.90
C PHE A 167 15.17 -5.65 9.18
N TYR A 168 15.65 -6.13 10.34
CA TYR A 168 17.02 -5.94 10.81
C TYR A 168 17.73 -7.27 11.03
N ASP A 169 19.04 -7.28 10.76
CA ASP A 169 19.92 -8.41 11.08
C ASP A 169 20.37 -8.42 12.55
N GLU A 170 21.32 -9.31 12.88
CA GLU A 170 21.87 -9.44 14.24
C GLU A 170 22.66 -8.22 14.73
N ASP A 171 23.23 -7.45 13.81
CA ASP A 171 23.96 -6.22 14.11
C ASP A 171 23.03 -4.99 14.19
N GLY A 172 21.73 -5.18 13.96
CA GLY A 172 20.74 -4.11 13.93
C GLY A 172 20.82 -3.26 12.65
N ILE A 173 21.40 -3.80 11.58
CA ILE A 173 21.44 -3.14 10.26
C ILE A 173 20.15 -3.48 9.52
N LYS A 174 19.50 -2.45 8.94
CA LYS A 174 18.30 -2.66 8.13
C LYS A 174 18.67 -3.38 6.83
N VAL A 175 18.09 -4.56 6.62
CA VAL A 175 18.33 -5.40 5.43
C VAL A 175 17.22 -5.27 4.39
N TYR A 176 15.99 -4.98 4.83
CA TYR A 176 14.83 -4.87 3.96
C TYR A 176 13.76 -3.98 4.61
N SER A 177 12.88 -3.42 3.80
CA SER A 177 11.62 -2.86 4.28
C SER A 177 10.50 -2.96 3.25
N SER A 178 9.28 -3.03 3.75
CA SER A 178 8.05 -3.10 2.96
C SER A 178 6.95 -2.28 3.63
N PHE A 179 5.97 -1.83 2.85
CA PHE A 179 4.80 -1.19 3.44
C PHE A 179 3.86 -2.23 4.06
N VAL A 180 3.18 -1.82 5.12
CA VAL A 180 2.06 -2.59 5.68
C VAL A 180 0.80 -2.23 4.92
N GLU A 181 0.17 -3.25 4.37
CA GLU A 181 -1.12 -3.16 3.70
C GLU A 181 -2.23 -3.74 4.59
N PHE A 182 -3.47 -3.33 4.34
CA PHE A 182 -4.65 -3.76 5.09
C PHE A 182 -5.74 -4.23 4.12
N ASP A 183 -6.42 -5.34 4.45
CA ASP A 183 -7.57 -5.87 3.72
C ASP A 183 -8.76 -6.18 4.65
N PRO A 184 -9.90 -5.47 4.51
CA PRO A 184 -10.09 -4.34 3.59
C PRO A 184 -9.27 -3.12 4.02
N ASN A 185 -8.89 -2.30 3.03
CA ASN A 185 -8.27 -1.00 3.27
C ASN A 185 -9.37 0.04 3.53
N TYR A 186 -9.45 0.54 4.76
CA TYR A 186 -10.42 1.55 5.13
C TYR A 186 -9.81 2.94 4.96
N ASP A 187 -10.45 3.83 4.18
CA ASP A 187 -10.11 5.26 4.16
C ASP A 187 -10.38 5.95 5.51
N GLN A 188 -11.33 5.40 6.27
CA GLN A 188 -11.72 5.87 7.59
C GLN A 188 -12.00 4.67 8.50
N TRP A 189 -11.22 4.56 9.57
CA TRP A 189 -11.40 3.54 10.59
C TRP A 189 -12.38 4.03 11.66
N GLN A 190 -13.19 3.11 12.17
CA GLN A 190 -14.00 3.24 13.36
C GLN A 190 -13.47 2.35 14.48
N ALA A 191 -13.78 2.70 15.73
CA ALA A 191 -13.45 1.82 16.85
C ALA A 191 -14.12 0.45 16.69
N GLY A 192 -13.33 -0.62 16.79
CA GLY A 192 -13.76 -2.00 16.61
C GLY A 192 -13.69 -2.51 15.17
N ASP A 193 -13.36 -1.67 14.18
CA ASP A 193 -13.14 -2.14 12.82
C ASP A 193 -11.96 -3.11 12.79
N ARG A 194 -12.14 -4.24 12.10
CA ARG A 194 -11.14 -5.29 11.99
C ARG A 194 -10.68 -5.44 10.55
N SER A 195 -9.38 -5.64 10.38
CA SER A 195 -8.78 -5.87 9.06
C SER A 195 -7.64 -6.87 9.18
N LYS A 196 -7.32 -7.52 8.07
CA LYS A 196 -6.11 -8.32 7.93
C LYS A 196 -4.99 -7.39 7.50
N GLY A 197 -3.96 -7.27 8.31
CA GLY A 197 -2.72 -6.60 7.94
C GLY A 197 -1.74 -7.60 7.33
N HIS A 198 -0.99 -7.17 6.32
CA HIS A 198 0.15 -7.93 5.80
C HIS A 198 1.33 -7.03 5.48
N ALA A 199 2.53 -7.56 5.70
CA ALA A 199 3.79 -6.95 5.28
C ALA A 199 4.59 -7.97 4.49
N GLU A 200 5.03 -7.60 3.29
CA GLU A 200 5.91 -8.44 2.47
C GLU A 200 7.21 -8.72 3.23
N ILE A 201 7.64 -9.98 3.24
CA ILE A 201 8.95 -10.36 3.80
C ILE A 201 10.00 -10.39 2.69
N PRO A 202 11.28 -10.18 3.04
CA PRO A 202 12.35 -10.37 2.06
C PRO A 202 12.38 -11.82 1.58
N SER A 203 13.07 -12.06 0.47
CA SER A 203 13.21 -13.40 -0.09
C SER A 203 13.71 -14.42 0.95
N THR A 204 13.39 -15.71 0.77
CA THR A 204 13.70 -16.75 1.77
C THR A 204 15.17 -16.76 2.21
N SER A 205 16.12 -16.48 1.30
CA SER A 205 17.55 -16.41 1.59
C SER A 205 17.97 -15.20 2.43
N GLU A 206 17.18 -14.13 2.40
CA GLU A 206 17.38 -12.93 3.22
C GLU A 206 16.65 -13.04 4.55
N MET A 207 15.54 -13.78 4.61
CA MET A 207 14.80 -14.02 5.85
C MET A 207 15.65 -14.73 6.91
N GLU A 208 16.57 -15.61 6.50
CA GLU A 208 17.55 -16.26 7.40
C GLU A 208 18.46 -15.26 8.13
N LYS A 209 18.60 -14.02 7.63
CA LYS A 209 19.39 -12.96 8.27
C LYS A 209 18.58 -12.12 9.23
N VAL A 210 17.25 -12.12 9.12
CA VAL A 210 16.38 -11.28 9.94
C VAL A 210 16.40 -11.78 11.39
N ARG A 211 16.60 -10.87 12.34
CA ARG A 211 16.59 -11.12 13.78
C ARG A 211 15.60 -10.25 14.53
N ASN A 212 15.23 -9.10 13.98
CA ASN A 212 14.23 -8.21 14.54
C ASN A 212 13.39 -7.59 13.43
N ILE A 213 12.11 -7.38 13.71
CA ILE A 213 11.19 -6.70 12.81
C ILE A 213 10.59 -5.52 13.57
N LYS A 214 10.59 -4.34 12.97
CA LYS A 214 10.01 -3.14 13.56
C LYS A 214 8.94 -2.57 12.63
N ILE A 215 7.76 -2.30 13.17
CA ILE A 215 6.73 -1.56 12.46
C ILE A 215 6.74 -0.11 12.93
N SER A 216 7.05 0.81 12.01
CA SER A 216 7.10 2.24 12.25
C SER A 216 6.08 2.98 11.38
N GLN A 217 5.71 4.20 11.79
CA GLN A 217 4.92 5.08 10.94
C GLN A 217 5.86 5.69 9.89
N PHE A 218 5.47 5.59 8.62
CA PHE A 218 6.15 6.26 7.53
C PHE A 218 5.82 7.76 7.58
N ILE A 219 6.85 8.61 7.74
CA ILE A 219 6.74 10.07 7.88
C ILE A 219 7.29 10.74 6.62
#